data_AF-A0A9D2KHS4-F1
#
_entry.id   AF-A0A9D2KHS4-F1
#
_cell.length_a   1.000
_cell.length_b   1.000
_cell.length_c   1.000
_cell.angle_alpha   90.00
_cell.angle_beta   90.00
_cell.angle_gamma   90.00
#
_symmetry.space_group_name_H-M   'P 1'
#
loop_
_entity.id
_entity.type
_entity.pdbx_description
1 polymer ?
#
loop_
_entity_poly.entity_id
_entity_poly.type
_entity_poly.pdbx_seq_one_letter_code
_entity_poly.pdbx_strand_id
1 'polypeptide(L)'
;MRSFPLTAVLAASALLVLTGCANEQNEPTPTSSPSPDAVSEAPAETPTESTTPEATPTPSEREDESPSQAPSPLELTTSSETITLDLTDVYCSGQPGQLHHLIGKTNHQLPLVEVTPGEFAMVKIGQGRPFKSPDPHGVTVIEDGITFADTSLGDATLNGTVTCTTWED
;
A
#
# COMPACT_ATOMS: atom_id res chain seq x y z
N MET A 1 36.39 17.21 -29.18
CA MET A 1 36.82 18.35 -28.35
C MET A 1 36.05 19.59 -28.77
N ARG A 2 35.01 19.97 -28.03
CA ARG A 2 34.36 21.28 -28.15
C ARG A 2 34.09 21.79 -26.74
N SER A 3 34.67 22.95 -26.47
CA SER A 3 34.83 23.57 -25.17
C SER A 3 33.57 24.32 -24.74
N PHE A 4 33.32 24.30 -23.43
CA PHE A 4 32.26 25.02 -22.70
C PHE A 4 32.40 26.54 -22.79
N PRO A 5 31.31 27.26 -22.47
CA PRO A 5 31.44 28.34 -21.50
C PRO A 5 30.65 28.07 -20.22
N LEU A 6 31.36 28.13 -19.10
CA LEU A 6 30.84 28.38 -17.76
C LEU A 6 30.02 29.67 -17.76
N THR A 7 28.89 29.69 -17.06
CA THR A 7 28.33 30.93 -16.51
C THR A 7 27.91 30.66 -15.08
N ALA A 8 28.41 31.49 -14.19
CA ALA A 8 28.38 31.32 -12.76
C ALA A 8 27.46 32.37 -12.12
N VAL A 9 26.83 31.96 -11.01
CA VAL A 9 26.41 32.76 -9.84
C VAL A 9 25.28 33.78 -10.03
N LEU A 10 24.20 33.60 -9.25
CA LEU A 10 23.75 34.61 -8.26
C LEU A 10 22.75 33.99 -7.26
N ALA A 11 23.15 34.01 -5.99
CA ALA A 11 22.33 33.73 -4.83
C ALA A 11 21.45 34.95 -4.51
N ALA A 12 20.22 34.71 -4.05
CA ALA A 12 19.46 35.69 -3.28
C ALA A 12 18.51 34.96 -2.31
N SER A 13 18.92 34.94 -1.05
CA SER A 13 18.13 34.55 0.11
C SER A 13 17.01 35.57 0.33
N ALA A 14 15.77 35.10 0.53
CA ALA A 14 14.70 35.91 1.09
C ALA A 14 14.07 35.16 2.27
N LEU A 15 14.44 35.60 3.48
CA LEU A 15 13.76 35.32 4.73
C LEU A 15 12.34 35.86 4.66
N LEU A 16 11.34 35.01 4.90
CA LEU A 16 9.99 35.44 5.28
C LEU A 16 9.68 34.93 6.68
N VAL A 17 9.13 35.87 7.44
CA VAL A 17 9.05 35.96 8.89
C VAL A 17 7.82 35.20 9.42
N LEU A 18 7.93 34.63 10.61
CA LEU A 18 6.87 34.03 11.43
C LEU A 18 5.70 35.02 11.66
N THR A 19 4.46 34.53 11.78
CA THR A 19 3.50 34.81 12.88
C THR A 19 2.08 34.30 12.58
N GLY A 20 1.43 33.70 13.58
CA GLY A 20 -0.03 33.50 13.67
C GLY A 20 -0.51 32.11 13.22
N CYS A 21 -1.30 31.34 13.97
CA CYS A 21 -2.07 31.61 15.18
C CYS A 21 -2.05 30.36 16.08
N ALA A 22 -1.77 30.56 17.35
CA ALA A 22 -2.36 29.74 18.40
C ALA A 22 -3.83 30.13 18.48
N ASN A 23 -4.74 29.15 18.41
CA ASN A 23 -6.05 29.28 19.03
C ASN A 23 -6.51 27.90 19.51
N GLU A 24 -6.15 27.67 20.76
CA GLU A 24 -6.91 27.00 21.82
C GLU A 24 -8.21 26.27 21.49
N GLN A 25 -8.25 25.06 22.05
CA GLN A 25 -9.36 24.44 22.78
C GLN A 25 -10.63 24.08 22.00
N ASN A 26 -10.77 22.78 21.70
CA ASN A 26 -12.08 22.14 21.72
C ASN A 26 -11.94 20.64 22.07
N GLU A 27 -11.66 20.36 23.35
CA GLU A 27 -12.01 19.07 23.96
C GLU A 27 -13.48 19.13 24.41
N PRO A 28 -14.38 18.32 23.85
CA PRO A 28 -15.52 17.84 24.59
C PRO A 28 -15.12 16.56 25.34
N THR A 29 -15.21 16.70 26.66
CA THR A 29 -15.10 15.69 27.72
C THR A 29 -15.87 14.39 27.38
N PRO A 30 -15.36 13.22 27.81
CA PRO A 30 -16.04 11.94 27.65
C PRO A 30 -17.39 11.91 28.37
N THR A 31 -18.45 11.54 27.66
CA THR A 31 -19.74 11.20 28.28
C THR A 31 -19.70 9.76 28.78
N SER A 32 -19.68 9.65 30.11
CA SER A 32 -20.25 8.62 30.97
C SER A 32 -20.50 7.21 30.42
N SER A 33 -19.73 6.28 31.00
CA SER A 33 -20.06 4.89 31.37
C SER A 33 -21.45 4.73 32.05
N PRO A 34 -21.81 3.53 32.55
CA PRO A 34 -21.97 2.24 31.88
C PRO A 34 -23.39 1.68 32.17
N SER A 35 -23.81 0.59 31.52
CA SER A 35 -24.55 -0.47 32.26
C SER A 35 -24.52 -1.83 31.55
N PRO A 36 -24.36 -2.91 32.33
CA PRO A 36 -24.29 -4.29 31.87
C PRO A 36 -25.67 -4.99 31.98
N ASP A 37 -26.02 -5.78 30.97
CA ASP A 37 -26.96 -6.89 31.06
C ASP A 37 -26.26 -8.05 30.34
N ALA A 38 -25.67 -9.05 31.01
CA ALA A 38 -26.23 -10.07 31.90
C ALA A 38 -27.19 -11.04 31.19
N VAL A 39 -26.98 -12.32 31.51
CA VAL A 39 -27.80 -13.53 31.21
C VAL A 39 -27.43 -14.23 29.89
N SER A 40 -26.53 -15.22 29.89
CA SER A 40 -26.67 -16.61 30.39
C SER A 40 -27.44 -17.51 29.41
N GLU A 41 -26.75 -18.48 28.81
CA GLU A 41 -27.05 -19.92 28.91
C GLU A 41 -26.13 -20.73 27.98
N ALA A 42 -25.33 -21.60 28.59
CA ALA A 42 -24.87 -22.88 28.03
C ALA A 42 -25.66 -23.98 28.79
N PRO A 43 -25.55 -25.29 28.49
CA PRO A 43 -25.03 -26.00 27.31
C PRO A 43 -26.06 -27.01 26.75
N ALA A 44 -25.78 -27.68 25.63
CA ALA A 44 -26.39 -28.98 25.35
C ALA A 44 -25.46 -29.85 24.48
N GLU A 45 -24.77 -30.77 25.14
CA GLU A 45 -24.25 -31.98 24.50
C GLU A 45 -25.38 -32.99 24.32
N THR A 46 -25.43 -33.69 23.18
CA THR A 46 -25.48 -35.17 23.16
C THR A 46 -25.20 -35.71 21.75
N PRO A 47 -24.61 -36.91 21.64
CA PRO A 47 -24.02 -37.43 20.42
C PRO A 47 -25.05 -38.21 19.58
N THR A 48 -24.77 -38.36 18.30
CA THR A 48 -25.42 -39.38 17.48
C THR A 48 -24.35 -40.09 16.65
N GLU A 49 -23.97 -41.28 17.12
CA GLU A 49 -23.37 -42.31 16.28
C GLU A 49 -24.38 -42.77 15.22
N SER A 50 -23.96 -42.89 13.96
CA SER A 50 -24.25 -44.06 13.12
C SER A 50 -23.60 -43.94 11.74
N THR A 51 -22.57 -44.76 11.56
CA THR A 51 -22.40 -45.68 10.42
C THR A 51 -22.27 -45.11 9.00
N THR A 52 -21.00 -44.93 8.62
CA THR A 52 -20.36 -45.27 7.33
C THR A 52 -21.23 -45.81 6.20
N PRO A 53 -21.12 -45.19 5.01
CA PRO A 53 -20.74 -45.93 3.83
C PRO A 53 -19.34 -45.52 3.34
N GLU A 54 -18.47 -46.52 3.25
CA GLU A 54 -17.15 -46.44 2.63
C GLU A 54 -17.35 -46.23 1.13
N ALA A 55 -17.34 -44.97 0.71
CA ALA A 55 -17.20 -44.60 -0.68
C ALA A 55 -15.77 -44.10 -0.86
N THR A 56 -14.92 -44.93 -1.45
CA THR A 56 -13.55 -44.59 -1.84
C THR A 56 -13.58 -43.31 -2.70
N PRO A 57 -13.11 -42.15 -2.22
CA PRO A 57 -12.85 -41.04 -3.10
C PRO A 57 -11.54 -41.34 -3.80
N THR A 58 -11.61 -41.65 -5.10
CA THR A 58 -10.47 -41.52 -6.00
C THR A 58 -9.94 -40.09 -5.84
N PRO A 59 -8.68 -39.86 -5.46
CA PRO A 59 -8.14 -38.51 -5.48
C PRO A 59 -7.97 -38.14 -6.95
N SER A 60 -8.96 -37.46 -7.51
CA SER A 60 -8.68 -36.55 -8.62
C SER A 60 -7.87 -35.42 -8.02
N GLU A 61 -6.54 -35.60 -8.03
CA GLU A 61 -5.57 -34.53 -7.90
C GLU A 61 -5.87 -33.55 -9.03
N ARG A 62 -6.75 -32.59 -8.75
CA ARG A 62 -6.80 -31.37 -9.54
C ARG A 62 -5.57 -30.60 -9.12
N GLU A 63 -4.58 -30.66 -9.97
CA GLU A 63 -3.52 -29.67 -10.06
C GLU A 63 -4.21 -28.31 -10.29
N ASP A 64 -4.65 -27.67 -9.21
CA ASP A 64 -4.91 -26.24 -9.19
C ASP A 64 -3.54 -25.56 -9.08
N GLU A 65 -2.73 -25.73 -10.14
CA GLU A 65 -1.63 -24.83 -10.44
C GLU A 65 -2.29 -23.51 -10.86
N SER A 66 -2.77 -22.76 -9.87
CA SER A 66 -2.87 -21.32 -10.02
C SER A 66 -1.50 -20.87 -10.54
N PRO A 67 -1.41 -20.27 -11.74
CA PRO A 67 -0.11 -19.85 -12.26
C PRO A 67 0.45 -18.88 -11.23
N SER A 68 1.52 -19.28 -10.55
CA SER A 68 2.30 -18.41 -9.70
C SER A 68 2.91 -17.36 -10.63
N GLN A 69 2.14 -16.31 -10.88
CA GLN A 69 2.46 -15.27 -11.83
C GLN A 69 3.71 -14.59 -11.27
N ALA A 70 4.84 -14.77 -11.95
CA ALA A 70 6.08 -14.13 -11.56
C ALA A 70 5.83 -12.62 -11.37
N PRO A 71 6.40 -12.01 -10.33
CA PRO A 71 6.17 -10.61 -10.05
C PRO A 71 6.55 -9.77 -11.28
N SER A 72 5.59 -9.02 -11.80
CA SER A 72 5.81 -8.09 -12.91
C SER A 72 6.47 -6.82 -12.39
N PRO A 73 7.39 -6.22 -13.17
CA PRO A 73 8.04 -4.97 -12.78
C PRO A 73 7.00 -3.87 -12.54
N LEU A 74 7.30 -2.96 -11.61
CA LEU A 74 6.45 -1.81 -11.36
C LEU A 74 6.66 -0.76 -12.44
N GLU A 75 5.61 -0.35 -13.13
CA GLU A 75 5.65 0.58 -14.25
C GLU A 75 4.65 1.71 -14.07
N LEU A 76 5.13 2.95 -14.25
CA LEU A 76 4.30 4.14 -14.30
C LEU A 76 4.18 4.61 -15.74
N THR A 77 2.98 4.58 -16.29
CA THR A 77 2.67 5.11 -17.62
C THR A 77 2.04 6.49 -17.51
N THR A 78 2.62 7.46 -18.22
CA THR A 78 2.15 8.84 -18.36
C THR A 78 1.78 9.10 -19.82
N SER A 79 1.23 10.28 -20.11
CA SER A 79 0.97 10.70 -21.50
C SER A 79 2.23 10.83 -22.37
N SER A 80 3.40 11.03 -21.76
CA SER A 80 4.67 11.23 -22.46
C SER A 80 5.49 9.95 -22.61
N GLU A 81 5.44 9.07 -21.60
CA GLU A 81 6.32 7.90 -21.52
C GLU A 81 5.86 6.89 -20.47
N THR A 82 6.40 5.68 -20.56
CA THR A 82 6.34 4.64 -19.53
C THR A 82 7.70 4.50 -18.85
N ILE A 83 7.70 4.50 -17.53
CA ILE A 83 8.91 4.46 -16.69
C ILE A 83 8.82 3.24 -15.78
N THR A 84 9.85 2.39 -15.81
CA THR A 84 10.03 1.31 -14.84
C THR A 84 10.56 1.86 -13.52
N LEU A 85 9.97 1.42 -12.41
CA LEU A 85 10.30 1.85 -11.05
C LEU A 85 11.07 0.73 -10.33
N ASP A 86 12.39 0.81 -10.33
CA ASP A 86 13.27 -0.17 -9.68
C ASP A 86 13.42 0.12 -8.18
N LEU A 87 12.39 -0.21 -7.40
CA LEU A 87 12.40 -0.05 -5.95
C LEU A 87 13.35 -1.08 -5.32
N THR A 88 14.25 -0.61 -4.45
CA THR A 88 15.19 -1.46 -3.70
C THR A 88 14.78 -1.65 -2.26
N ASP A 89 14.04 -0.69 -1.70
CA ASP A 89 13.65 -0.66 -0.31
C ASP A 89 12.12 -0.48 -0.24
N VAL A 90 11.42 -1.49 0.25
CA VAL A 90 9.95 -1.49 0.39
C VAL A 90 9.61 -1.80 1.85
N TYR A 91 9.14 -0.77 2.54
CA TYR A 91 8.73 -0.86 3.94
C TYR A 91 7.22 -1.01 4.01
N CYS A 92 6.77 -2.08 4.66
CA CYS A 92 5.36 -2.39 4.82
C CYS A 92 4.99 -2.38 6.29
N SER A 93 3.84 -1.81 6.62
CA SER A 93 3.26 -1.89 7.95
C SER A 93 2.01 -2.75 8.00
N GLY A 94 1.80 -3.41 9.15
CA GLY A 94 0.79 -4.43 9.33
C GLY A 94 1.35 -5.83 9.10
N GLN A 95 0.45 -6.80 8.87
CA GLN A 95 0.81 -8.20 8.73
C GLN A 95 0.86 -8.61 7.25
N PRO A 96 1.64 -9.64 6.88
CA PRO A 96 1.52 -10.30 5.59
C PRO A 96 0.06 -10.61 5.23
N GLY A 97 -0.35 -10.28 4.00
CA GLY A 97 -1.73 -10.38 3.53
C GLY A 97 -2.73 -9.36 4.10
N GLN A 98 -2.33 -8.56 5.09
CA GLN A 98 -3.14 -7.52 5.75
C GLN A 98 -2.34 -6.22 5.91
N LEU A 99 -1.83 -5.72 4.78
CA LEU A 99 -1.00 -4.53 4.73
C LEU A 99 -1.83 -3.26 4.98
N HIS A 100 -1.36 -2.42 5.89
CA HIS A 100 -1.95 -1.11 6.19
C HIS A 100 -1.29 0.03 5.42
N HIS A 101 0.04 0.03 5.31
CA HIS A 101 0.79 1.06 4.59
C HIS A 101 2.02 0.47 3.92
N LEU A 102 2.38 1.01 2.76
CA LEU A 102 3.58 0.66 2.01
C LEU A 102 4.31 1.92 1.57
N ILE A 103 5.63 1.94 1.79
CA ILE A 103 6.54 2.94 1.23
C ILE A 103 7.65 2.25 0.45
N GLY A 104 7.69 2.49 -0.85
CA GLY A 104 8.74 2.02 -1.76
C GLY A 104 9.70 3.13 -2.16
N LYS A 105 11.01 2.86 -2.14
CA LYS A 105 12.09 3.78 -2.54
C LYS A 105 13.20 3.05 -3.30
N THR A 106 14.05 3.82 -3.97
CA THR A 106 15.29 3.35 -4.57
C THR A 106 16.48 3.98 -3.84
N ASN A 107 17.24 3.19 -3.09
CA ASN A 107 18.42 3.60 -2.33
C ASN A 107 18.16 4.84 -1.44
N HIS A 108 17.03 4.86 -0.72
CA HIS A 108 16.55 6.01 0.08
C HIS A 108 16.29 7.31 -0.70
N GLN A 109 16.20 7.24 -2.03
CA GLN A 109 15.92 8.35 -2.93
C GLN A 109 14.63 8.11 -3.74
N LEU A 110 14.29 9.05 -4.62
CA LEU A 110 13.22 8.88 -5.61
C LEU A 110 13.63 7.79 -6.62
N PRO A 111 12.67 7.05 -7.22
CA PRO A 111 11.23 7.20 -7.07
C PRO A 111 10.69 6.86 -5.67
N LEU A 112 9.69 7.61 -5.22
CA LEU A 112 8.93 7.33 -4.01
C LEU A 112 7.56 6.81 -4.43
N VAL A 113 7.21 5.62 -3.93
CA VAL A 113 5.87 5.04 -4.03
C VAL A 113 5.32 4.96 -2.62
N GLU A 114 4.10 5.43 -2.42
CA GLU A 114 3.42 5.38 -1.12
C GLU A 114 1.98 4.92 -1.32
N VAL A 115 1.55 3.93 -0.54
CA VAL A 115 0.23 3.32 -0.70
C VAL A 115 -0.38 2.99 0.65
N THR A 116 -1.63 3.39 0.82
CA THR A 116 -2.55 2.91 1.85
C THR A 116 -3.70 2.22 1.11
N PRO A 117 -3.77 0.88 1.10
CA PRO A 117 -4.77 0.16 0.30
C PRO A 117 -6.20 0.64 0.57
N GLY A 118 -6.94 0.95 -0.49
CA GLY A 118 -8.32 1.45 -0.41
C GLY A 118 -8.47 2.92 0.01
N GLU A 119 -7.38 3.63 0.33
CA GLU A 119 -7.45 5.03 0.79
C GLU A 119 -6.54 5.97 0.01
N PHE A 120 -5.35 5.53 -0.39
CA PHE A 120 -4.37 6.45 -0.97
C PHE A 120 -3.31 5.73 -1.78
N ALA A 121 -2.90 6.34 -2.90
CA ALA A 121 -1.66 5.97 -3.58
C ALA A 121 -0.98 7.20 -4.18
N MET A 122 0.35 7.21 -4.16
CA MET A 122 1.20 8.24 -4.74
C MET A 122 2.43 7.63 -5.41
N VAL A 123 2.84 8.23 -6.53
CA VAL A 123 4.17 8.03 -7.12
C VAL A 123 4.86 9.37 -7.38
N LYS A 124 6.11 9.51 -6.96
CA LYS A 124 6.98 10.66 -7.22
C LYS A 124 8.30 10.20 -7.82
N ILE A 125 8.54 10.53 -9.08
CA ILE A 125 9.75 10.14 -9.85
C ILE A 125 10.87 11.20 -9.86
N GLY A 126 10.58 12.44 -9.45
CA GLY A 126 11.55 13.54 -9.53
C GLY A 126 11.12 14.80 -8.77
N GLN A 127 11.64 15.95 -9.20
CA GLN A 127 11.34 17.25 -8.58
C GLN A 127 9.92 17.77 -8.87
N GLY A 128 9.22 17.16 -9.83
CA GLY A 128 7.83 17.49 -10.15
C GLY A 128 6.83 17.18 -9.04
N ARG A 129 5.56 17.52 -9.29
CA ARG A 129 4.46 17.13 -8.41
C ARG A 129 4.29 15.61 -8.44
N PRO A 130 3.91 14.98 -7.33
CA PRO A 130 3.55 13.57 -7.33
C PRO A 130 2.27 13.30 -8.12
N PHE A 131 2.22 12.14 -8.76
CA PHE A 131 0.99 11.51 -9.23
C PHE A 131 0.30 10.90 -8.02
N LYS A 132 -1.01 11.10 -7.85
CA LYS A 132 -1.70 10.62 -6.66
C LYS A 132 -3.17 10.33 -6.92
N SER A 133 -3.73 9.39 -6.16
CA SER A 133 -5.15 9.15 -6.05
C SER A 133 -5.57 9.04 -4.58
N PRO A 134 -6.62 9.75 -4.14
CA PRO A 134 -7.19 9.61 -2.79
C PRO A 134 -8.20 8.45 -2.68
N ASP A 135 -8.40 7.68 -3.75
CA ASP A 135 -9.21 6.46 -3.77
C ASP A 135 -8.70 5.59 -4.94
N PRO A 136 -7.55 4.90 -4.77
CA PRO A 136 -6.96 4.14 -5.86
C PRO A 136 -7.72 2.83 -6.08
N HIS A 137 -8.15 2.60 -7.32
CA HIS A 137 -8.71 1.31 -7.74
C HIS A 137 -7.63 0.41 -8.37
N GLY A 138 -7.90 -0.90 -8.43
CA GLY A 138 -6.97 -1.87 -9.01
C GLY A 138 -5.76 -2.18 -8.12
N VAL A 139 -5.82 -1.83 -6.83
CA VAL A 139 -4.81 -2.17 -5.82
C VAL A 139 -5.26 -3.41 -5.08
N THR A 140 -4.45 -4.48 -5.09
CA THR A 140 -4.73 -5.74 -4.39
C THR A 140 -3.58 -6.06 -3.46
N VAL A 141 -3.90 -6.25 -2.17
CA VAL A 141 -2.93 -6.76 -1.18
C VAL A 141 -2.75 -8.25 -1.42
N ILE A 142 -1.49 -8.68 -1.47
CA ILE A 142 -1.08 -10.08 -1.53
C ILE A 142 -0.26 -10.40 -0.28
N GLU A 143 0.07 -11.68 -0.07
CA GLU A 143 0.80 -12.13 1.11
C GLU A 143 2.05 -11.28 1.39
N ASP A 144 2.89 -11.10 0.37
CA ASP A 144 4.19 -10.43 0.52
C ASP A 144 4.20 -8.97 0.00
N GLY A 145 3.06 -8.34 -0.27
CA GLY A 145 3.03 -6.97 -0.79
C GLY A 145 1.76 -6.54 -1.51
N ILE A 146 1.90 -5.84 -2.65
CA ILE A 146 0.77 -5.25 -3.38
C ILE A 146 0.93 -5.47 -4.90
N THR A 147 -0.15 -5.81 -5.57
CA THR A 147 -0.29 -5.77 -7.03
C THR A 147 -1.17 -4.61 -7.47
N PHE A 148 -0.74 -3.92 -8.53
CA PHE A 148 -1.41 -2.82 -9.20
C PHE A 148 -1.84 -3.28 -10.59
N ALA A 149 -3.13 -3.15 -10.88
CA ALA A 149 -3.73 -3.44 -12.18
C ALA A 149 -4.48 -2.20 -12.66
N ASP A 150 -3.89 -1.50 -13.63
CA ASP A 150 -4.39 -0.27 -14.23
C ASP A 150 -4.80 0.79 -13.18
N THR A 151 -3.99 0.93 -12.13
CA THR A 151 -4.27 1.85 -11.03
C THR A 151 -4.07 3.30 -11.46
N SER A 152 -5.16 4.06 -11.56
CA SER A 152 -5.11 5.47 -11.94
C SER A 152 -4.59 6.36 -10.79
N LEU A 153 -3.61 7.21 -11.09
CA LEU A 153 -2.98 8.17 -10.17
C LEU A 153 -3.07 9.60 -10.73
N GLY A 154 -4.28 10.02 -11.09
CA GLY A 154 -4.50 11.28 -11.80
C GLY A 154 -4.29 11.11 -13.29
N ASP A 155 -3.25 11.72 -13.85
CA ASP A 155 -2.88 11.65 -15.28
C ASP A 155 -1.87 10.53 -15.61
N ALA A 156 -1.60 9.65 -14.65
CA ALA A 156 -0.75 8.47 -14.81
C ALA A 156 -1.47 7.18 -14.42
N THR A 157 -0.95 6.05 -14.89
CA THR A 157 -1.42 4.70 -14.57
C THR A 157 -0.26 3.86 -14.04
N LEU A 158 -0.46 3.21 -12.90
CA LEU A 158 0.52 2.34 -12.25
C LEU A 158 0.12 0.86 -12.46
N ASN A 159 1.08 0.05 -12.87
CA ASN A 159 0.94 -1.38 -13.11
C ASN A 159 2.11 -2.13 -12.51
N GLY A 160 1.89 -3.36 -12.05
CA GLY A 160 2.95 -4.26 -11.61
C GLY A 160 2.79 -4.75 -10.18
N THR A 161 3.82 -5.41 -9.65
CA THR A 161 3.80 -5.95 -8.29
C THR A 161 4.99 -5.41 -7.50
N VAL A 162 4.74 -5.06 -6.25
CA VAL A 162 5.76 -4.67 -5.28
C VAL A 162 5.74 -5.66 -4.13
N THR A 163 6.92 -6.14 -3.77
CA THR A 163 7.13 -7.04 -2.63
C THR A 163 7.80 -6.28 -1.50
N CYS A 164 7.31 -6.49 -0.28
CA CYS A 164 7.87 -5.93 0.94
C CYS A 164 9.28 -6.48 1.20
N THR A 165 10.23 -5.60 1.46
CA THR A 165 11.59 -5.99 1.88
C THR A 165 11.76 -5.92 3.39
N THR A 166 10.93 -5.11 4.05
CA THR A 166 10.95 -4.88 5.50
C THR A 166 9.52 -4.74 6.01
N TRP A 167 9.25 -5.32 7.18
CA TRP A 167 7.94 -5.29 7.84
C TRP A 167 8.01 -4.60 9.21
N GLU A 168 6.97 -3.82 9.54
CA GLU A 168 6.74 -3.20 10.84
C GLU A 168 5.31 -3.55 11.32
N ASP A 169 5.18 -4.26 12.44
CA ASP A 169 3.91 -4.61 13.09
C ASP A 169 3.41 -3.52 14.05
#